data_AF-H8GJY9-F1
#
_entry.id   AF-H8GJY9-F1
#
_cell.length_a   1.000
_cell.length_b   1.000
_cell.length_c   1.000
_cell.angle_alpha   90.00
_cell.angle_beta   90.00
_cell.angle_gamma   90.00
#
_symmetry.space_group_name_H-M   'P 1'
#
loop_
_entity.id
_entity.type
_entity.pdbx_description
1 polymer ?
#
loop_
_entity_poly.entity_id
_entity_poly.type
_entity_poly.pdbx_seq_one_letter_code
_entity_poly.pdbx_strand_id
1 'polypeptide(L)'
;MSLLTKYLALCWFHNNPLDLTPSKSFMWKTVIFYLISGMIVEGLIADPADGSLEVMLRTIMAFSSITVLLLLLKKRQYFYQLFTAIFVCENFIMTLATVTEGLYFWMVMNHRENAEEISILIGVFLVLWYLAIVAYILRRVFTYHRAASLILAFSYFVLTYGLPMMFMDI
;
A
#
# COMPACT_ATOMS: atom_id res chain seq x y z
N MET A 1 -7.94 -15.39 17.23
CA MET A 1 -7.48 -14.89 15.91
C MET A 1 -6.40 -13.84 16.14
N SER A 2 -5.25 -13.98 15.50
CA SER A 2 -4.14 -13.02 15.66
C SER A 2 -4.54 -11.66 15.09
N LEU A 3 -4.04 -10.57 15.65
CA LEU A 3 -4.33 -9.21 15.19
C LEU A 3 -4.08 -9.05 13.67
N LEU A 4 -3.03 -9.71 13.16
CA LEU A 4 -2.69 -9.76 11.73
C LEU A 4 -3.81 -10.34 10.87
N THR A 5 -4.42 -11.47 11.26
CA THR A 5 -5.54 -12.06 10.49
C THR A 5 -6.75 -11.13 10.39
N LYS A 6 -6.99 -10.31 11.42
CA LYS A 6 -8.06 -9.31 11.37
C LYS A 6 -7.74 -8.16 10.42
N TYR A 7 -6.47 -7.74 10.34
CA TYR A 7 -6.03 -6.77 9.34
C TYR A 7 -6.01 -7.34 7.92
N LEU A 8 -5.66 -8.61 7.72
CA LEU A 8 -5.76 -9.22 6.39
C LEU A 8 -7.21 -9.29 5.89
N ALA A 9 -8.15 -9.64 6.77
CA ALA A 9 -9.57 -9.59 6.46
C ALA A 9 -10.09 -8.15 6.22
N LEU A 10 -9.38 -7.11 6.68
CA LEU A 10 -9.69 -5.72 6.34
C LEU A 10 -9.42 -5.43 4.86
N CYS A 11 -8.36 -6.02 4.29
CA CYS A 11 -8.05 -5.89 2.87
C CYS A 11 -9.11 -6.56 1.97
N TRP A 12 -9.95 -7.43 2.57
CA TRP A 12 -11.13 -8.09 1.97
C TRP A 12 -12.43 -7.36 2.33
N PHE A 13 -12.35 -6.12 2.81
CA PHE A 13 -13.49 -5.27 3.18
C PHE A 13 -14.37 -5.81 4.32
N HIS A 14 -13.92 -6.82 5.07
CA HIS A 14 -14.77 -7.52 6.03
C HIS A 14 -14.79 -6.84 7.40
N ASN A 15 -13.63 -6.39 7.88
CA ASN A 15 -13.50 -5.80 9.21
C ASN A 15 -13.63 -4.26 9.20
N ASN A 16 -13.93 -3.68 10.36
CA ASN A 16 -13.90 -2.24 10.57
C ASN A 16 -12.52 -1.82 11.11
N PRO A 17 -11.83 -0.86 10.46
CA PRO A 17 -10.51 -0.41 10.92
C PRO A 17 -10.53 0.21 12.33
N LEU A 18 -11.68 0.76 12.77
CA LEU A 18 -11.81 1.39 14.09
C LEU A 18 -11.79 0.39 15.26
N ASP A 19 -12.17 -0.86 14.99
CA ASP A 19 -12.21 -1.93 16.01
C ASP A 19 -10.83 -2.58 16.21
N LEU A 20 -9.85 -2.18 15.39
CA LEU A 20 -8.49 -2.69 15.42
C LEU A 20 -7.62 -1.67 16.16
N THR A 21 -7.24 -1.98 17.40
CA THR A 21 -6.34 -1.15 18.22
C THR A 21 -4.93 -1.75 18.18
N PRO A 22 -4.03 -1.31 17.29
CA PRO A 22 -2.67 -1.85 17.22
C PRO A 22 -1.81 -1.28 18.35
N SER A 23 -0.87 -2.09 18.84
CA SER A 23 0.20 -1.60 19.70
C SER A 23 1.26 -0.87 18.88
N LYS A 24 1.99 0.06 19.49
CA LYS A 24 3.11 0.77 18.82
C LYS A 24 4.18 -0.19 18.28
N SER A 25 4.44 -1.28 19.01
CA SER A 25 5.38 -2.32 18.57
C SER A 25 4.89 -3.03 17.31
N PHE A 26 3.59 -3.31 17.21
CA PHE A 26 3.01 -3.94 16.02
C PHE A 26 3.13 -3.04 14.79
N MET A 27 2.81 -1.75 14.94
CA MET A 27 2.97 -0.76 13.87
C MET A 27 4.40 -0.71 13.32
N TRP A 28 5.40 -0.59 14.21
CA TRP A 28 6.81 -0.55 13.78
C TRP A 28 7.27 -1.85 13.12
N LYS A 29 6.80 -3.01 13.58
CA LYS A 29 7.08 -4.28 12.90
C LYS A 29 6.53 -4.30 11.48
N THR A 30 5.33 -3.77 11.26
CA THR A 30 4.74 -3.66 9.91
C THR A 30 5.55 -2.72 9.01
N VAL A 31 6.02 -1.58 9.54
CA VAL A 31 6.86 -0.63 8.78
C VAL A 31 8.22 -1.24 8.45
N ILE A 32 8.86 -1.89 9.41
CA ILE A 32 10.15 -2.55 9.18
C ILE A 32 10.00 -3.67 8.15
N PHE A 33 8.93 -4.46 8.26
CA PHE A 33 8.63 -5.51 7.28
C PHE A 33 8.41 -4.91 5.89
N TYR A 34 7.66 -3.81 5.78
CA TYR A 34 7.46 -3.08 4.52
C TYR A 34 8.79 -2.58 3.93
N LEU A 35 9.62 -1.92 4.72
CA LEU A 35 10.90 -1.39 4.25
C LEU A 35 11.82 -2.51 3.77
N ILE A 36 11.99 -3.57 4.56
CA ILE A 36 12.86 -4.69 4.20
C ILE A 36 12.34 -5.41 2.96
N SER A 37 11.05 -5.75 2.93
CA SER A 37 10.46 -6.45 1.78
C SER A 37 10.48 -5.57 0.52
N GLY A 38 10.13 -4.29 0.63
CA GLY A 38 10.17 -3.35 -0.47
C GLY A 38 11.57 -3.18 -1.04
N MET A 39 12.58 -2.96 -0.19
CA MET A 39 13.97 -2.82 -0.65
C MET A 39 14.49 -4.08 -1.36
N ILE A 40 14.11 -5.27 -0.88
CA ILE A 40 14.48 -6.52 -1.53
C ILE A 40 13.81 -6.64 -2.90
N VAL A 41 12.50 -6.37 -2.99
CA VAL A 41 11.75 -6.53 -4.24
C VAL A 41 12.16 -5.48 -5.27
N GLU A 42 12.16 -4.21 -4.91
CA GLU A 42 12.51 -3.13 -5.84
C GLU A 42 14.00 -3.18 -6.21
N GLY A 43 14.88 -3.63 -5.29
CA GLY A 43 16.29 -3.87 -5.59
C GLY A 43 16.56 -5.13 -6.44
N LEU A 44 15.56 -5.99 -6.66
CA LEU A 44 15.62 -7.09 -7.63
C LEU A 44 15.14 -6.65 -9.02
N ILE A 45 14.30 -5.62 -9.10
CA ILE A 45 13.72 -5.10 -10.34
C ILE A 45 14.62 -4.01 -10.94
N ALA A 46 15.12 -3.10 -10.10
CA ALA A 46 15.97 -1.98 -10.46
C ALA A 46 17.33 -2.05 -9.74
N ASP A 47 18.18 -1.05 -9.99
CA ASP A 47 19.43 -0.93 -9.23
C ASP A 47 19.13 -0.85 -7.72
N PRO A 48 19.84 -1.61 -6.86
CA PRO A 48 19.53 -1.69 -5.44
C PRO A 48 19.51 -0.33 -4.72
N ALA A 49 20.31 0.63 -5.19
CA ALA A 49 20.32 1.99 -4.67
C ALA A 49 19.02 2.73 -4.98
N ASP A 50 18.57 2.65 -6.23
CA ASP A 50 17.37 3.32 -6.72
C ASP A 50 16.10 2.70 -6.12
N GLY A 51 16.01 1.38 -6.12
CA GLY A 51 14.88 0.67 -5.49
C GLY A 51 14.79 0.93 -3.99
N SER A 52 15.92 1.05 -3.28
CA SER A 52 15.92 1.40 -1.86
C SER A 52 15.47 2.84 -1.62
N LEU A 53 15.92 3.78 -2.45
CA LEU A 53 15.52 5.19 -2.37
C LEU A 53 14.03 5.36 -2.63
N GLU A 54 13.48 4.67 -3.63
CA GLU A 54 12.06 4.73 -3.95
C GLU A 54 11.20 4.25 -2.76
N VAL A 55 11.55 3.11 -2.17
CA VAL A 55 10.82 2.54 -1.03
C VAL A 55 10.90 3.45 0.20
N MET A 56 12.06 4.06 0.45
CA MET A 56 12.21 5.02 1.53
C MET A 56 11.37 6.27 1.31
N LEU A 57 11.41 6.84 0.10
CA LEU A 57 10.66 8.05 -0.24
C LEU A 57 9.15 7.78 -0.16
N ARG A 58 8.69 6.66 -0.70
CA ARG A 58 7.29 6.19 -0.61
C ARG A 58 6.84 6.05 0.85
N THR A 59 7.68 5.48 1.71
CA THR A 59 7.40 5.38 3.16
C THR A 59 7.27 6.75 3.80
N ILE A 60 8.20 7.66 3.53
CA ILE A 60 8.17 9.03 4.08
C ILE A 60 6.92 9.78 3.62
N MET A 61 6.57 9.66 2.34
CA MET A 61 5.39 10.28 1.74
C MET A 61 4.09 9.70 2.30
N ALA A 62 4.03 8.38 2.53
CA ALA A 62 2.87 7.76 3.17
C ALA A 62 2.68 8.27 4.61
N PHE A 63 3.77 8.32 5.41
CA PHE A 63 3.74 8.84 6.77
C PHE A 63 3.31 10.31 6.82
N SER A 64 3.90 11.16 5.97
CA SER A 64 3.59 12.59 5.94
C SER A 64 2.15 12.81 5.50
N SER A 65 1.68 12.12 4.45
CA SER A 65 0.31 12.24 3.93
C SER A 65 -0.74 11.83 4.96
N ILE A 66 -0.56 10.69 5.62
CA ILE A 66 -1.49 10.22 6.68
C ILE A 66 -1.48 11.19 7.87
N THR A 67 -0.30 11.69 8.24
CA THR A 67 -0.17 12.69 9.32
C THR A 67 -0.93 13.96 8.97
N VAL A 68 -0.67 14.54 7.79
CA VAL A 68 -1.33 15.76 7.32
C VAL A 68 -2.84 15.57 7.25
N LEU A 69 -3.31 14.44 6.69
CA LEU A 69 -4.74 14.13 6.61
C LEU A 69 -5.39 14.10 7.99
N LEU A 70 -4.79 13.43 8.97
CA LEU A 70 -5.34 13.35 10.33
C LEU A 70 -5.26 14.68 11.09
N LEU A 71 -4.27 15.51 10.79
CA LEU A 71 -4.15 16.87 11.31
C LEU A 71 -5.27 17.77 10.79
N LEU A 72 -5.51 17.77 9.48
CA LEU A 72 -6.59 18.52 8.84
C LEU A 72 -7.96 18.12 9.39
N LEU A 73 -8.15 16.83 9.65
CA LEU A 73 -9.41 16.27 10.12
C LEU A 73 -9.56 16.29 11.65
N LYS A 74 -8.56 16.81 12.39
CA LYS A 74 -8.54 16.89 13.87
C LYS A 74 -8.79 15.55 14.57
N LYS A 75 -8.45 14.42 13.93
CA LYS A 75 -8.68 13.06 14.43
C LYS A 75 -7.38 12.32 14.80
N ARG A 76 -6.46 13.01 15.49
CA ARG A 76 -5.13 12.47 15.86
C ARG A 76 -5.15 11.12 16.59
N GLN A 77 -6.24 10.82 17.31
CA GLN A 77 -6.38 9.58 18.08
C GLN A 77 -6.37 8.30 17.20
N TYR A 78 -6.79 8.41 15.94
CA TYR A 78 -6.86 7.27 15.03
C TYR A 78 -5.58 7.05 14.22
N PHE A 79 -4.50 7.79 14.52
CA PHE A 79 -3.24 7.70 13.78
C PHE A 79 -2.71 6.28 13.69
N TYR A 80 -2.54 5.60 14.83
CA TYR A 80 -1.98 4.25 14.86
C TYR A 80 -2.87 3.24 14.11
N GLN A 81 -4.19 3.39 14.19
CA GLN A 81 -5.14 2.47 13.56
C GLN A 81 -5.14 2.63 12.03
N LEU A 82 -5.28 3.88 11.56
CA LEU A 82 -5.30 4.19 10.13
C LEU A 82 -3.97 3.84 9.47
N PHE A 83 -2.86 4.23 10.11
CA PHE A 83 -1.53 3.98 9.60
C PHE A 83 -1.24 2.47 9.50
N THR A 84 -1.52 1.70 10.56
CA THR A 84 -1.32 0.24 10.55
C THR A 84 -2.24 -0.43 9.54
N ALA A 85 -3.50 0.01 9.43
CA ALA A 85 -4.45 -0.55 8.47
C ALA A 85 -3.98 -0.40 7.02
N ILE A 86 -3.54 0.80 6.65
CA ILE A 86 -3.02 1.08 5.31
C ILE A 86 -1.75 0.27 5.06
N PHE A 87 -0.75 0.32 5.96
CA PHE A 87 0.51 -0.40 5.76
C PHE A 87 0.35 -1.92 5.72
N VAL A 88 -0.55 -2.52 6.53
CA VAL A 88 -0.77 -3.97 6.44
C VAL A 88 -1.40 -4.33 5.10
N CYS A 89 -2.37 -3.56 4.61
CA CYS A 89 -2.95 -3.83 3.29
C CYS A 89 -2.00 -3.51 2.15
N GLU A 90 -1.10 -2.55 2.32
CA GLU A 90 -0.05 -2.28 1.37
C GLU A 90 0.95 -3.43 1.28
N ASN A 91 1.44 -3.94 2.42
CA ASN A 91 2.27 -5.14 2.46
C ASN A 91 1.58 -6.36 1.81
N PHE A 92 0.27 -6.48 2.03
CA PHE A 92 -0.52 -7.53 1.41
C PHE A 92 -0.54 -7.41 -0.13
N ILE A 93 -0.84 -6.21 -0.66
CA ILE A 93 -0.83 -5.96 -2.11
C ILE A 93 0.57 -6.09 -2.69
N MET A 94 1.61 -5.60 -2.01
CA MET A 94 3.01 -5.77 -2.41
C MET A 94 3.39 -7.23 -2.54
N THR A 95 2.97 -8.08 -1.59
CA THR A 95 3.22 -9.53 -1.67
C THR A 95 2.57 -10.14 -2.92
N LEU A 96 1.34 -9.73 -3.26
CA LEU A 96 0.68 -10.18 -4.50
C LEU A 96 1.37 -9.65 -5.77
N ALA A 97 1.86 -8.40 -5.73
CA ALA A 97 2.63 -7.82 -6.84
C ALA A 97 3.93 -8.61 -7.07
N THR A 98 4.68 -8.95 -6.03
CA THR A 98 5.89 -9.79 -6.15
C THR A 98 5.60 -11.16 -6.77
N VAL A 99 4.47 -11.79 -6.42
CA VAL A 99 4.04 -13.06 -7.06
C VAL A 99 3.72 -12.85 -8.53
N THR A 100 3.16 -11.70 -8.90
CA THR A 100 2.86 -11.33 -10.29
C THR A 100 4.13 -11.17 -11.11
N GLU A 101 5.15 -10.50 -10.58
CA GLU A 101 6.47 -10.39 -11.21
C GLU A 101 7.15 -11.75 -11.39
N GLY A 102 7.08 -12.63 -10.37
CA GLY A 102 7.57 -14.00 -10.49
C GLY A 102 6.85 -14.81 -11.58
N LEU A 103 5.54 -14.60 -11.72
CA LEU A 103 4.73 -15.21 -12.78
C LEU A 103 5.09 -14.64 -14.16
N TYR A 104 5.34 -13.33 -14.26
CA TYR A 104 5.84 -12.69 -15.48
C TYR A 104 7.18 -13.30 -15.90
N PHE A 105 8.15 -13.38 -14.99
CA PHE A 105 9.45 -14.00 -15.26
C PHE A 105 9.30 -15.45 -15.77
N TRP A 106 8.42 -16.24 -15.15
CA TRP A 106 8.14 -17.61 -15.59
C TRP A 106 7.48 -17.68 -16.98
N MET A 107 6.57 -16.77 -17.30
CA MET A 107 5.93 -16.71 -18.64
C MET A 107 6.93 -16.29 -19.73
N VAL A 108 7.84 -15.37 -19.42
CA VAL A 108 8.94 -14.96 -20.31
C VAL A 108 9.87 -16.13 -20.58
N MET A 109 10.26 -16.90 -19.55
CA MET A 109 11.06 -18.11 -19.73
C MET A 109 10.38 -19.14 -20.65
N ASN A 110 9.05 -19.24 -20.59
CA ASN A 110 8.26 -20.14 -21.45
C ASN A 110 7.87 -19.53 -22.81
N HIS A 111 8.43 -18.36 -23.18
CA HIS A 111 8.24 -17.71 -24.48
C HIS A 111 6.75 -17.47 -24.82
N ARG A 112 5.94 -17.09 -23.82
CA ARG A 112 4.55 -16.68 -24.04
C ARG A 112 4.50 -15.24 -24.59
N GLU A 113 3.94 -15.06 -25.77
CA GLU A 113 3.80 -13.73 -26.40
C GLU A 113 2.92 -12.77 -25.58
N ASN A 114 1.93 -13.28 -24.84
CA ASN A 114 0.99 -12.44 -24.07
C ASN A 114 1.47 -12.14 -22.64
N ALA A 115 2.74 -12.42 -22.30
CA ALA A 115 3.25 -12.30 -20.94
C ALA A 115 3.14 -10.86 -20.39
N GLU A 116 3.45 -9.88 -21.22
CA GLU A 116 3.41 -8.45 -20.87
C GLU A 116 1.97 -7.96 -20.63
N GLU A 117 1.05 -8.25 -21.54
CA GLU A 117 -0.37 -7.87 -21.41
C GLU A 117 -1.01 -8.43 -20.13
N ILE A 118 -0.69 -9.70 -19.80
CA ILE A 118 -1.21 -10.34 -18.58
C ILE A 118 -0.63 -9.66 -17.33
N SER A 119 0.67 -9.37 -17.31
CA SER A 119 1.30 -8.70 -16.16
C SER A 119 0.71 -7.30 -15.93
N ILE A 120 0.56 -6.51 -17.01
CA ILE A 120 -0.06 -5.18 -16.95
C ILE A 120 -1.50 -5.25 -16.44
N LEU A 121 -2.30 -6.20 -16.94
CA LEU A 121 -3.70 -6.36 -16.51
C LEU A 121 -3.81 -6.67 -15.01
N ILE A 122 -2.95 -7.57 -14.51
CA ILE A 122 -2.91 -7.91 -13.08
C ILE A 122 -2.44 -6.70 -12.26
N GLY A 123 -1.43 -5.97 -12.72
CA GLY A 123 -0.95 -4.73 -12.07
C GLY A 123 -2.05 -3.68 -11.94
N VAL A 124 -2.78 -3.40 -13.01
CA VAL A 124 -3.93 -2.46 -12.99
C VAL A 124 -5.01 -2.93 -12.01
N PHE A 125 -5.32 -4.24 -11.99
CA PHE A 125 -6.28 -4.80 -11.05
C PHE A 125 -5.82 -4.61 -9.59
N LEU A 126 -4.56 -4.88 -9.28
CA LEU A 126 -3.99 -4.70 -7.94
C LEU A 126 -4.04 -3.23 -7.49
N VAL A 127 -3.73 -2.28 -8.37
CA VAL A 127 -3.84 -0.84 -8.08
C VAL A 127 -5.28 -0.43 -7.78
N LEU A 128 -6.23 -0.85 -8.62
CA LEU A 128 -7.65 -0.56 -8.40
C LEU A 128 -8.16 -1.19 -7.09
N TRP A 129 -7.69 -2.39 -6.77
CA TRP A 129 -8.03 -3.06 -5.51
C TRP A 129 -7.45 -2.30 -4.31
N TYR A 130 -6.19 -1.89 -4.37
CA TYR A 130 -5.58 -1.07 -3.33
C TYR A 130 -6.33 0.24 -3.11
N LEU A 131 -6.67 0.96 -4.19
CA LEU A 131 -7.48 2.18 -4.12
C LEU A 131 -8.83 1.92 -3.45
N ALA A 132 -9.50 0.81 -3.78
CA ALA A 132 -10.75 0.42 -3.15
C ALA A 132 -10.57 0.16 -1.65
N ILE A 133 -9.49 -0.54 -1.24
CA ILE A 133 -9.17 -0.81 0.17
C ILE A 133 -8.95 0.50 0.93
N VAL A 134 -8.11 1.40 0.42
CA VAL A 134 -7.83 2.68 1.07
C VAL A 134 -9.11 3.53 1.15
N ALA A 135 -9.89 3.61 0.07
CA ALA A 135 -11.17 4.31 0.09
C ALA A 135 -12.14 3.73 1.13
N TYR A 136 -12.19 2.41 1.28
CA TYR A 136 -12.99 1.75 2.30
C TYR A 136 -12.53 2.10 3.73
N ILE A 137 -11.21 2.06 3.98
CA ILE A 137 -10.63 2.41 5.28
C ILE A 137 -10.94 3.87 5.63
N LEU A 138 -10.68 4.81 4.71
CA LEU A 138 -10.95 6.23 4.91
C LEU A 138 -12.44 6.50 5.13
N ARG A 139 -13.32 5.82 4.39
CA ARG A 139 -14.77 5.92 4.57
C ARG A 139 -15.19 5.51 5.98
N ARG A 140 -14.64 4.42 6.51
CA ARG A 140 -14.97 3.92 7.85
C ARG A 140 -14.43 4.83 8.95
N VAL A 141 -13.21 5.33 8.82
CA VAL A 141 -12.56 6.16 9.83
C VAL A 141 -13.16 7.57 9.91
N PHE A 142 -13.50 8.17 8.77
CA PHE A 142 -14.01 9.55 8.71
C PHE A 142 -15.52 9.66 8.49
N THR A 143 -16.23 8.53 8.38
CA THR A 143 -17.69 8.48 8.12
C THR A 143 -18.11 9.32 6.91
N TYR A 144 -17.25 9.45 5.90
CA TYR A 144 -17.51 10.26 4.72
C TYR A 144 -18.46 9.59 3.72
N HIS A 145 -19.06 10.42 2.87
CA HIS A 145 -19.75 9.95 1.68
C HIS A 145 -18.76 9.27 0.72
N ARG A 146 -19.23 8.28 -0.05
CA ARG A 146 -18.38 7.40 -0.88
C ARG A 146 -17.46 8.18 -1.82
N ALA A 147 -17.93 9.29 -2.38
CA ALA A 147 -17.17 10.12 -3.33
C ALA A 147 -15.93 10.77 -2.69
N ALA A 148 -16.05 11.44 -1.53
CA ALA A 148 -14.87 12.01 -0.84
C ALA A 148 -13.84 10.95 -0.48
N SER A 149 -14.27 9.78 -0.02
CA SER A 149 -13.33 8.72 0.36
C SER A 149 -12.53 8.22 -0.84
N LEU A 150 -13.16 8.15 -2.02
CA LEU A 150 -12.48 7.79 -3.25
C LEU A 150 -11.51 8.90 -3.71
N ILE A 151 -11.94 10.16 -3.68
CA ILE A 151 -11.08 11.30 -4.02
C ILE A 151 -9.86 11.36 -3.10
N LEU A 152 -10.06 11.21 -1.79
CA LEU A 152 -8.97 11.19 -0.80
C LEU A 152 -8.03 10.00 -0.99
N ALA A 153 -8.56 8.81 -1.29
CA ALA A 153 -7.75 7.63 -1.58
C ALA A 153 -6.90 7.83 -2.85
N PHE A 154 -7.49 8.42 -3.89
CA PHE A 154 -6.79 8.74 -5.13
C PHE A 154 -5.71 9.81 -4.89
N SER A 155 -6.04 10.90 -4.19
CA SER A 155 -5.04 11.92 -3.81
C SER A 155 -3.90 11.33 -2.98
N TYR A 156 -4.22 10.47 -2.01
CA TYR A 156 -3.21 9.75 -1.23
C TYR A 156 -2.32 8.87 -2.10
N PHE A 157 -2.91 8.13 -3.05
CA PHE A 157 -2.16 7.29 -3.98
C PHE A 157 -1.22 8.11 -4.86
N VAL A 158 -1.69 9.20 -5.46
CA VAL A 158 -0.85 10.09 -6.30
C VAL A 158 0.29 10.70 -5.48
N LEU A 159 0.02 11.14 -4.25
CA LEU A 159 1.06 11.70 -3.38
C LEU A 159 2.09 10.66 -2.93
N THR A 160 1.66 9.42 -2.73
CA THR A 160 2.52 8.35 -2.18
C THR A 160 3.31 7.64 -3.26
N TYR A 161 2.75 7.42 -4.44
CA TYR A 161 3.37 6.67 -5.53
C TYR A 161 3.75 7.54 -6.72
N GLY A 162 2.91 8.52 -7.09
CA GLY A 162 3.17 9.39 -8.24
C GLY A 162 4.34 10.34 -8.03
N LEU A 163 4.44 10.95 -6.84
CA LEU A 163 5.54 11.87 -6.54
C LEU A 163 6.91 11.17 -6.52
N PRO A 164 7.13 10.05 -5.81
CA PRO A 164 8.41 9.35 -5.86
C PRO A 164 8.82 8.95 -7.27
N MET A 165 7.90 8.43 -8.07
CA MET A 165 8.18 8.04 -9.45
C MET A 165 8.68 9.24 -10.28
N MET A 166 8.03 10.40 -10.16
CA MET A 166 8.50 11.61 -10.84
C MET A 166 9.86 12.13 -10.35
N PHE A 167 10.25 11.84 -9.10
CA PHE A 167 11.57 12.22 -8.58
C PHE A 167 12.69 11.30 -9.08
N MET A 168 12.37 10.05 -9.41
CA MET A 168 13.34 9.07 -9.92
C MET A 168 13.61 9.25 -11.43
N ASP A 169 12.68 9.85 -12.16
CA ASP A 169 12.79 10.11 -13.62
C ASP A 169 13.55 11.41 -13.98
N ILE A 170 14.06 12.17 -13.00
CA ILE A 170 14.78 13.46 -13.17
C ILE A 170 16.29 13.27 -13.00
#